data_AF-A0A328SEC8-F1
#
_entry.id   AF-A0A328SEC8-F1
#
_cell.length_a   1.000
_cell.length_b   1.000
_cell.length_c   1.000
_cell.angle_alpha   90.00
_cell.angle_beta   90.00
_cell.angle_gamma   90.00
#
_symmetry.space_group_name_H-M   'P 1'
#
loop_
_entity.id
_entity.type
_entity.pdbx_description
1 polymer ?
#
loop_
_entity_poly.entity_id
_entity_poly.type
_entity_poly.pdbx_seq_one_letter_code
_entity_poly.pdbx_strand_id
1 'polypeptide(L)'
;MLEKLLLIIVLIIIVILVIKFLSEYGSTIAKVILHLVFGWILLGVVNLLPGIHIPINLLNIIISGFGGVLGTLLLVIVYVIL
;
A
#
# COMPACT_ATOMS: atom_id res chain seq x y z
N MET A 1 5.04 -17.46 16.17
CA MET A 1 4.36 -16.15 16.01
C MET A 1 5.35 -15.01 15.82
N LEU A 2 6.46 -14.99 16.58
CA LEU A 2 7.55 -14.02 16.46
C LEU A 2 8.24 -14.02 15.08
N GLU A 3 8.46 -15.20 14.49
CA GLU A 3 9.08 -15.35 13.16
C GLU A 3 8.31 -14.65 12.03
N LYS A 4 6.98 -14.73 12.05
CA LYS A 4 6.11 -14.04 11.08
C LYS A 4 6.20 -12.52 11.25
N LEU A 5 6.24 -12.04 12.49
CA LEU A 5 6.36 -10.61 12.80
C LEU A 5 7.72 -10.04 12.35
N LEU A 6 8.80 -10.80 12.57
CA LEU A 6 10.15 -10.42 12.19
C LEU A 6 10.32 -10.37 10.67
N LEU A 7 9.70 -11.31 9.95
CA LEU A 7 9.67 -11.31 8.49
C LEU A 7 8.92 -10.10 7.93
N ILE A 8 7.78 -9.72 8.53
CA ILE A 8 7.01 -8.53 8.14
C ILE A 8 7.83 -7.24 8.36
N ILE A 9 8.52 -7.12 9.50
CA ILE A 9 9.36 -5.97 9.82
C ILE A 9 10.52 -5.83 8.84
N VAL A 10 11.23 -6.93 8.54
CA VAL A 10 12.33 -6.94 7.56
C VAL A 10 11.81 -6.57 6.17
N LEU A 11 10.65 -7.08 5.77
CA LEU A 11 10.03 -6.76 4.49
C LEU A 11 9.68 -5.27 4.39
N ILE A 12 9.13 -4.69 5.46
CA ILE A 12 8.81 -3.24 5.54
C ILE A 12 10.09 -2.40 5.39
N ILE A 13 11.18 -2.77 6.07
CA ILE A 13 12.46 -2.05 5.99
C ILE A 13 13.02 -2.10 4.57
N ILE A 14 13.01 -3.27 3.92
CA ILE A 14 13.48 -3.42 2.54
C ILE A 14 12.64 -2.57 1.59
N VAL A 15 11.31 -2.60 1.75
CA VAL A 15 10.39 -1.79 0.95
C VAL A 15 10.69 -0.30 1.13
N ILE A 16 10.87 0.18 2.35
CA ILE A 16 11.24 1.58 2.63
C ILE A 16 12.59 1.94 1.97
N LEU A 17 13.58 1.05 2.01
CA LEU A 17 14.90 1.29 1.41
C LEU A 17 14.83 1.41 -0.11
N VAL A 18 14.09 0.49 -0.76
CA VAL A 18 13.86 0.49 -2.20
C VAL A 18 13.08 1.73 -2.62
N ILE A 19 12.07 2.13 -1.84
CA ILE A 19 11.29 3.35 -2.08
C ILE A 19 12.19 4.59 -2.00
N LYS A 20 13.01 4.71 -0.96
CA LYS A 20 13.89 5.87 -0.76
C LYS A 20 14.87 6.02 -1.91
N PHE A 21 15.54 4.93 -2.30
CA PHE A 21 16.46 4.91 -3.44
C PHE A 21 15.76 5.27 -4.75
N LEU A 22 14.59 4.69 -5.03
CA LEU A 22 13.90 4.92 -6.30
C LEU A 22 13.21 6.30 -6.35
N SER A 23 12.94 6.94 -5.20
CA SER A 23 12.44 8.32 -5.12
C SER A 23 13.52 9.37 -5.39
N GLU A 24 14.78 9.11 -5.01
CA GLU A 24 15.93 10.00 -5.21
C GLU A 24 16.47 9.92 -6.65
N TYR A 25 16.47 8.73 -7.26
CA TYR A 25 17.10 8.49 -8.56
C TYR A 25 16.14 8.11 -9.71
N GLY A 26 14.86 7.91 -9.42
CA GLY A 26 13.86 7.47 -10.41
C GLY A 26 13.29 8.59 -11.27
N SER A 27 13.04 8.28 -12.55
CA SER A 27 12.24 9.13 -13.45
C SER A 27 10.81 9.31 -12.91
N THR A 28 10.08 10.32 -13.41
CA THR A 28 8.68 10.58 -13.01
C THR A 28 7.80 9.32 -13.12
N ILE A 29 8.03 8.48 -14.12
CA ILE A 29 7.31 7.21 -14.33
C ILE A 29 7.62 6.21 -13.21
N ALA A 30 8.89 6.10 -12.79
CA ALA A 30 9.27 5.21 -11.68
C ALA A 30 8.61 5.63 -10.36
N LYS A 31 8.47 6.95 -10.12
CA LYS A 31 7.80 7.49 -8.92
C LYS A 31 6.31 7.17 -8.90
N VAL A 32 5.65 7.17 -10.06
CA VAL A 32 4.24 6.78 -10.20
C VAL A 32 4.03 5.30 -9.95
N ILE A 33 4.88 4.44 -10.53
CA ILE A 33 4.84 2.99 -10.28
C ILE A 33 5.03 2.71 -8.78
N LEU A 34 5.95 3.43 -8.14
CA LEU A 34 6.19 3.34 -6.71
C LEU A 34 4.95 3.67 -5.87
N HIS A 35 4.27 4.76 -6.21
CA HIS A 35 3.03 5.16 -5.55
C HIS A 35 1.95 4.08 -5.71
N LEU A 36 1.81 3.51 -6.90
CA LEU A 36 0.88 2.40 -7.15
C LEU A 36 1.21 1.15 -6.33
N VAL A 37 2.48 0.76 -6.26
CA VAL A 37 2.93 -0.37 -5.43
C VAL A 37 2.67 -0.09 -3.95
N PHE A 38 2.92 1.14 -3.50
CA PHE A 38 2.67 1.53 -2.11
C PHE A 38 1.19 1.48 -1.75
N GLY A 39 0.31 1.97 -2.64
CA GLY A 39 -1.13 1.84 -2.47
C GLY A 39 -1.59 0.38 -2.45
N TRP A 40 -1.07 -0.44 -3.36
CA TRP A 40 -1.35 -1.87 -3.35
C TRP A 40 -0.96 -2.54 -2.01
N ILE A 41 0.21 -2.20 -1.46
CA ILE A 41 0.65 -2.69 -0.16
C ILE A 41 -0.27 -2.19 0.96
N LEU A 42 -0.61 -0.90 0.97
CA LEU A 42 -1.53 -0.30 1.95
C LEU A 42 -2.89 -0.97 1.94
N LEU A 43 -3.47 -1.22 0.76
CA LEU A 43 -4.71 -1.99 0.61
C LEU A 43 -4.57 -3.41 1.15
N GLY A 44 -3.45 -4.07 0.86
CA GLY A 44 -3.14 -5.38 1.41
C GLY A 44 -3.11 -5.37 2.94
N VAL A 45 -2.48 -4.37 3.55
CA VAL A 45 -2.42 -4.20 5.00
C VAL A 45 -3.81 -3.94 5.60
N VAL A 46 -4.60 -3.08 4.97
CA VAL A 46 -5.96 -2.78 5.42
C VAL A 46 -6.85 -4.03 5.38
N ASN A 47 -6.69 -4.89 4.38
CA ASN A 47 -7.40 -6.16 4.29
C ASN A 47 -6.98 -7.22 5.33
N LEU A 48 -5.92 -6.96 6.12
CA LEU A 48 -5.61 -7.80 7.29
C LEU A 48 -6.45 -7.42 8.51
N LEU A 49 -7.15 -6.27 8.49
CA LEU A 49 -8.01 -5.86 9.58
C LEU A 49 -9.30 -6.70 9.59
N PRO A 50 -9.71 -7.22 10.76
CA PRO A 50 -10.93 -8.02 10.85
C PRO A 50 -12.15 -7.16 10.48
N GLY A 51 -12.97 -7.66 9.56
CA GLY A 51 -14.20 -7.01 9.10
C GLY A 51 -14.04 -6.10 7.88
N ILE A 52 -12.83 -5.88 7.36
CA ILE A 52 -12.57 -5.06 6.16
C ILE A 52 -12.06 -5.96 5.02
N HIS A 53 -12.79 -5.99 3.89
CA HIS A 53 -12.41 -6.74 2.69
C HIS A 53 -12.63 -5.90 1.44
N ILE A 54 -11.68 -5.01 1.15
CA ILE A 54 -11.65 -4.20 -0.06
C ILE A 54 -11.02 -5.02 -1.19
N PRO A 55 -11.72 -5.25 -2.31
CA PRO A 55 -11.18 -6.05 -3.41
C PRO A 55 -9.92 -5.41 -4.00
N ILE A 56 -8.86 -6.21 -4.19
CA ILE A 56 -7.59 -5.74 -4.75
C ILE A 56 -7.67 -5.76 -6.28
N ASN A 57 -8.44 -4.83 -6.84
CA ASN A 57 -8.55 -4.62 -8.28
C ASN A 57 -7.75 -3.38 -8.72
N LEU A 58 -7.58 -3.21 -10.03
CA LEU A 58 -6.77 -2.11 -10.58
C LEU A 58 -7.29 -0.73 -10.15
N LEU A 59 -8.61 -0.55 -10.08
CA LEU A 59 -9.23 0.72 -9.68
C LEU A 59 -8.87 1.09 -8.23
N ASN A 60 -9.02 0.14 -7.31
CA ASN A 60 -8.71 0.38 -5.90
C ASN A 60 -7.22 0.60 -5.69
N ILE A 61 -6.36 -0.14 -6.40
CA ILE A 61 -4.91 0.09 -6.39
C ILE A 61 -4.56 1.49 -6.91
N ILE A 62 -5.25 2.00 -7.93
CA ILE A 62 -5.04 3.35 -8.45
C ILE A 62 -5.48 4.39 -7.40
N ILE A 63 -6.68 4.26 -6.84
CA ILE A 63 -7.22 5.19 -5.83
C ILE A 63 -6.31 5.23 -4.59
N SER A 64 -5.91 4.05 -4.10
CA SER A 64 -4.99 3.91 -2.97
C SER A 64 -3.56 4.32 -3.32
N GLY A 65 -3.10 4.08 -4.54
CA GLY A 65 -1.74 4.37 -4.98
C GLY A 65 -1.48 5.85 -5.19
N PHE A 66 -2.39 6.53 -5.90
CA PHE A 66 -2.30 7.98 -6.08
C PHE A 66 -2.75 8.76 -4.85
N GLY A 67 -3.74 8.25 -4.10
CA GLY A 67 -4.21 8.88 -2.86
C GLY A 67 -3.40 8.51 -1.62
N GLY A 68 -2.47 7.55 -1.73
CA GLY A 68 -1.69 7.01 -0.62
C GLY A 68 -2.57 6.56 0.56
N VAL A 69 -2.17 6.99 1.76
CA VAL A 69 -2.91 6.71 3.01
C VAL A 69 -4.33 7.28 2.97
N LEU A 70 -4.53 8.49 2.42
CA LEU A 70 -5.84 9.14 2.35
C LEU A 70 -6.78 8.43 1.37
N GLY A 71 -6.27 8.02 0.21
CA GLY A 71 -7.05 7.24 -0.77
C GLY A 71 -7.46 5.87 -0.21
N THR A 72 -6.54 5.24 0.52
CA THR A 72 -6.82 3.96 1.20
C THR A 72 -7.87 4.14 2.30
N LEU A 73 -7.77 5.20 3.13
CA LEU A 73 -8.77 5.56 4.14
C LEU A 73 -10.14 5.82 3.52
N LEU A 74 -10.18 6.51 2.38
CA LEU A 74 -11.42 6.78 1.67
C LEU A 74 -12.07 5.49 1.20
N LEU A 75 -11.30 4.54 0.66
CA LEU A 75 -11.82 3.22 0.29
C LEU A 75 -12.35 2.43 1.49
N VAL A 76 -11.71 2.54 2.66
CA VAL A 76 -12.23 1.94 3.91
C VAL A 76 -13.55 2.56 4.31
N ILE A 77 -13.65 3.89 4.30
CA ILE A 77 -14.88 4.61 4.65
C ILE A 77 -16.01 4.21 3.70
N VAL A 78 -15.73 4.20 2.40
CA VAL A 78 -16.69 3.78 1.37
C VAL A 78 -17.17 2.34 1.62
N TYR A 79 -16.26 1.42 1.94
CA TYR A 79 -16.59 0.03 2.25
C TYR A 79 -17.38 -0.16 3.56
N VAL A 80 -17.17 0.71 4.55
CA VAL A 80 -17.90 0.62 5.83
C VAL A 80 -19.32 1.21 5.72
N ILE A 81 -19.51 2.20 4.84
CA ILE A 81 -20.80 2.89 4.67
C ILE A 81 -21.71 2.17 3.67
N LEU A 82 -21.16 1.55 2.62
CA LEU A 82 -21.90 0.85 1.56
C LEU A 82 -21.85 -0.66 1.74
#